data_AF-A0A6J3C470-F1
#
_entry.id   AF-A0A6J3C470-F1
#
_cell.length_a   1.000
_cell.length_b   1.000
_cell.length_c   1.000
_cell.angle_alpha   90.00
_cell.angle_beta   90.00
_cell.angle_gamma   90.00
#
_symmetry.space_group_name_H-M   'P 1'
#
loop_
_entity.id
_entity.type
_entity.pdbx_description
1 polymer ?
#
loop_
_entity_poly.entity_id
_entity_poly.type
_entity_poly.pdbx_seq_one_letter_code
_entity_poly.pdbx_strand_id
1 'polypeptide(L)'
;MLFWVSPRFFSQELRYVKYVLQRPYYQIKDLYGPKITDSDGALLDEHDSFYITTKSLLVLFQIMGIMPIMRVPREAKTTKRTTYDWISKATLWAYLVWGLECIIVVKVGRERLTNFQQSSYKRFDEIIYNIIFLSILIPHFLLPIASWRHGPQVAIFKNMWTHYQLKYLKITGTPIIFPNLYYLTWGLCVFSWGLSFTVVLSQHYLQDDFELWHSFAYYHIIAMLDGFCSLWYINCNAFSTASHGLATNLHKALEADYPALKLAQYRHLWVDLSHMMQQLGRAYSNMYGIYCMVIFFTTTISLYGALTEILEHGLSYKEMGLFVIVGYCMTLLFIICNEAYHASRKVGLEFQVRLLNVNLGAIDRSTQREVEMFLVAIAKNPPIMNLDGFTNINRELFTANISFMSTYLIVLMQFKLTLLRQSARRALRTIVSAVFSTNATMIDDDEDDDDDDEE
;
A
#
# COMPACT_ATOMS: atom_id res chain seq x y z
N MET A 1 -13.15 14.55 9.13
CA MET A 1 -13.41 15.95 9.53
C MET A 1 -13.83 16.71 8.27
N LEU A 2 -14.76 17.65 8.40
CA LEU A 2 -15.59 18.26 7.35
C LEU A 2 -14.87 18.65 6.04
N PHE A 3 -15.54 18.33 4.93
CA PHE A 3 -15.14 18.49 3.53
C PHE A 3 -14.63 19.89 3.18
N TRP A 4 -13.43 19.97 2.58
CA TRP A 4 -13.01 21.11 1.75
C TRP A 4 -13.52 20.92 0.31
N VAL A 5 -14.83 20.94 0.14
CA VAL A 5 -15.43 21.19 -1.18
C VAL A 5 -15.53 22.70 -1.33
N SER A 6 -14.97 23.26 -2.41
CA SER A 6 -14.94 24.72 -2.64
C SER A 6 -16.33 25.35 -2.43
N PRO A 7 -16.46 26.45 -1.67
CA PRO A 7 -17.75 27.14 -1.44
C PRO A 7 -18.47 27.52 -2.75
N ARG A 8 -17.71 27.74 -3.83
CA ARG A 8 -18.26 28.02 -5.17
C ARG A 8 -18.98 26.80 -5.78
N PHE A 9 -18.45 25.60 -5.62
CA PHE A 9 -19.08 24.36 -6.10
C PHE A 9 -20.38 24.10 -5.36
N PHE A 10 -20.39 24.21 -4.03
CA PHE A 10 -21.61 24.06 -3.24
C PHE A 10 -22.67 25.12 -3.60
N SER A 11 -22.25 26.36 -3.87
CA SER A 11 -23.16 27.42 -4.35
C SER A 11 -23.73 27.16 -5.75
N GLN A 12 -22.95 26.50 -6.63
CA GLN A 12 -23.37 26.13 -7.97
C GLN A 12 -24.32 24.92 -7.92
N GLU A 13 -24.01 23.94 -7.08
CA GLU A 13 -24.83 22.76 -6.85
C GLU A 13 -26.16 23.13 -6.18
N LEU A 14 -26.17 24.02 -5.19
CA LEU A 14 -27.41 24.55 -4.61
C LEU A 14 -28.25 25.34 -5.62
N ARG A 15 -27.61 26.16 -6.47
CA ARG A 15 -28.33 26.88 -7.55
C ARG A 15 -28.88 25.92 -8.59
N TYR A 16 -28.13 24.87 -8.90
CA TYR A 16 -28.52 23.83 -9.83
C TYR A 16 -29.67 22.99 -9.29
N VAL A 17 -29.60 22.52 -8.04
CA VAL A 17 -30.68 21.79 -7.37
C VAL A 17 -31.94 22.67 -7.34
N LYS A 18 -31.83 23.96 -7.03
CA LYS A 18 -32.95 24.91 -7.13
C LYS A 18 -33.50 25.04 -8.56
N TYR A 19 -32.64 25.05 -9.57
CA TYR A 19 -33.04 25.13 -10.99
C TYR A 19 -33.72 23.84 -11.49
N VAL A 20 -33.24 22.66 -11.08
CA VAL A 20 -33.86 21.36 -11.37
C VAL A 20 -35.22 21.25 -10.68
N LEU A 21 -35.31 21.67 -9.42
CA LEU A 21 -36.54 21.70 -8.62
C LEU A 21 -37.61 22.67 -9.14
N GLN A 22 -37.23 23.67 -9.95
CA GLN A 22 -38.19 24.56 -10.60
C GLN A 22 -38.91 23.90 -11.78
N ARG A 23 -38.46 22.74 -12.25
CA ARG A 23 -39.18 21.97 -13.27
C ARG A 23 -40.22 21.07 -12.59
N PRO A 24 -41.51 21.11 -13.02
CA PRO A 24 -42.61 20.43 -12.33
C PRO A 24 -42.53 18.89 -12.29
N TYR A 25 -41.54 18.28 -12.97
CA TYR A 25 -41.37 16.84 -13.10
C TYR A 25 -40.18 16.24 -12.31
N TYR A 26 -39.32 17.04 -11.68
CA TYR A 26 -38.12 16.52 -10.99
C TYR A 26 -38.21 16.71 -9.47
N GLN A 27 -38.22 15.61 -8.72
CA GLN A 27 -38.03 15.63 -7.27
C GLN A 27 -36.54 15.40 -6.92
N ILE A 28 -36.05 15.96 -5.80
CA ILE A 28 -34.69 15.69 -5.26
C ILE A 28 -34.41 14.18 -5.19
N LYS A 29 -35.45 13.38 -4.90
CA LYS A 29 -35.40 11.92 -4.81
C LYS A 29 -34.92 11.27 -6.11
N ASP A 30 -35.23 11.88 -7.24
CA ASP A 30 -34.90 11.36 -8.56
C ASP A 30 -33.45 11.66 -8.93
N LEU A 31 -32.83 12.69 -8.34
CA LEU A 31 -31.44 13.08 -8.62
C LEU A 31 -30.43 12.15 -7.96
N TYR A 32 -30.69 11.75 -6.70
CA TYR A 32 -29.80 10.90 -5.92
C TYR A 32 -30.09 9.40 -6.07
N GLY A 33 -31.17 9.05 -6.77
CA GLY A 33 -31.69 7.69 -6.84
C GLY A 33 -32.44 7.26 -5.57
N PRO A 34 -32.98 6.03 -5.54
CA PRO A 34 -33.79 5.58 -4.42
C PRO A 34 -32.96 5.47 -3.14
N LYS A 35 -33.48 5.98 -2.02
CA LYS A 35 -32.82 5.86 -0.72
C LYS A 35 -32.70 4.39 -0.32
N ILE A 36 -31.50 4.01 0.13
CA ILE A 36 -31.26 2.69 0.74
C ILE A 36 -31.72 2.78 2.19
N THR A 37 -32.54 1.82 2.61
CA THR A 37 -33.11 1.78 3.96
C THR A 37 -32.75 0.46 4.64
N ASP A 38 -32.94 0.36 5.97
CA ASP A 38 -32.61 -0.87 6.70
C ASP A 38 -33.46 -2.09 6.29
N SER A 39 -34.60 -1.87 5.62
CA SER A 39 -35.37 -2.95 4.97
C SER A 39 -34.70 -3.53 3.73
N ASP A 40 -33.74 -2.82 3.12
CA ASP A 40 -32.96 -3.30 1.97
C ASP A 40 -31.81 -4.25 2.39
N GLY A 41 -31.71 -4.62 3.68
CA GLY A 41 -30.62 -5.45 4.21
C GLY A 41 -30.37 -6.75 3.43
N ALA A 42 -31.43 -7.43 3.00
CA ALA A 42 -31.33 -8.65 2.19
C ALA A 42 -30.85 -8.37 0.76
N LEU A 43 -31.38 -7.31 0.12
CA LEU A 43 -30.94 -6.87 -1.22
C LEU A 43 -29.48 -6.43 -1.23
N LEU A 44 -29.01 -5.81 -0.14
CA LEU A 44 -27.61 -5.43 0.02
C LEU A 44 -26.71 -6.66 -0.04
N ASP A 45 -27.07 -7.75 0.64
CA ASP A 45 -26.28 -8.99 0.62
C ASP A 45 -26.37 -9.75 -0.71
N GLU A 46 -27.53 -9.72 -1.38
CA GLU A 46 -27.74 -10.37 -2.68
C GLU A 46 -26.87 -9.74 -3.77
N HIS A 47 -26.71 -8.41 -3.76
CA HIS A 47 -25.96 -7.67 -4.77
C HIS A 47 -24.54 -7.27 -4.33
N ASP A 48 -24.04 -7.76 -3.20
CA ASP A 48 -22.67 -7.52 -2.72
C ASP A 48 -21.64 -8.43 -3.44
N SER A 49 -21.56 -8.28 -4.76
CA SER A 49 -20.58 -9.01 -5.58
C SER A 49 -19.14 -8.77 -5.11
N PHE A 50 -18.81 -7.58 -4.59
CA PHE A 50 -17.47 -7.28 -4.09
C PHE A 50 -17.14 -8.11 -2.84
N TYR A 51 -18.04 -8.20 -1.86
CA TYR A 51 -17.82 -9.04 -0.69
C TYR A 51 -17.71 -10.52 -1.08
N ILE A 52 -18.62 -11.02 -1.93
CA ILE A 52 -18.63 -12.43 -2.35
C ILE A 52 -17.30 -12.81 -3.01
N THR A 53 -16.80 -11.97 -3.91
CA THR A 53 -15.57 -12.22 -4.67
C THR A 53 -14.29 -12.03 -3.84
N THR A 54 -14.31 -11.16 -2.82
CA THR A 54 -13.14 -10.87 -1.97
C THR A 54 -13.15 -11.56 -0.60
N LYS A 55 -14.16 -12.40 -0.33
CA LYS A 55 -14.35 -13.06 0.97
C LYS A 55 -13.17 -13.92 1.39
N SER A 56 -12.51 -14.62 0.46
CA SER A 56 -11.39 -15.51 0.77
C SER A 56 -10.23 -14.75 1.41
N LEU A 57 -9.86 -13.60 0.86
CA LEU A 57 -8.81 -12.75 1.45
C LEU A 57 -9.20 -12.20 2.82
N LEU A 58 -10.48 -11.85 3.02
CA LEU A 58 -10.96 -11.43 4.33
C LEU A 58 -10.82 -12.57 5.37
N VAL A 59 -11.25 -13.77 5.01
CA VAL A 59 -11.11 -14.94 5.88
C VAL A 59 -9.64 -15.23 6.18
N LEU A 60 -8.75 -15.07 5.19
CA LEU A 60 -7.31 -15.22 5.40
C LEU A 60 -6.78 -14.23 6.46
N PHE A 61 -7.11 -12.94 6.34
CA PHE A 61 -6.70 -11.96 7.33
C PHE A 61 -7.31 -12.19 8.72
N GLN A 62 -8.50 -12.78 8.81
CA GLN A 62 -9.10 -13.18 10.08
C GLN A 62 -8.36 -14.37 10.70
N ILE A 63 -8.05 -15.41 9.92
CA ILE A 63 -7.28 -16.58 10.36
C ILE A 63 -5.93 -16.13 10.91
N MET A 64 -5.25 -15.24 10.18
CA MET A 64 -3.96 -14.65 10.57
C MET A 64 -4.07 -13.61 11.71
N GLY A 65 -5.25 -13.26 12.20
CA GLY A 65 -5.40 -12.26 13.27
C GLY A 65 -5.06 -10.82 12.88
N ILE A 66 -4.92 -10.52 11.59
CA ILE A 66 -4.51 -9.19 11.10
C ILE A 66 -5.71 -8.24 11.05
N MET A 67 -6.88 -8.70 10.63
CA MET A 67 -8.05 -7.84 10.40
C MET A 67 -9.35 -8.44 10.95
N PRO A 68 -9.71 -8.16 12.22
CA PRO A 68 -10.85 -8.76 12.87
C PRO A 68 -12.16 -8.00 12.61
N ILE A 69 -12.56 -7.88 11.34
CA ILE A 69 -13.88 -7.34 10.97
C ILE A 69 -14.90 -8.47 10.87
N MET A 70 -16.16 -8.21 11.21
CA MET A 70 -17.24 -9.20 11.17
C MET A 70 -18.33 -8.79 10.18
N ARG A 71 -18.99 -9.79 9.57
CA ARG A 71 -20.21 -9.59 8.80
C ARG A 71 -21.41 -9.85 9.71
N VAL A 72 -22.38 -8.94 9.70
CA VAL A 72 -23.63 -9.09 10.45
C VAL A 72 -24.46 -10.23 9.84
N PRO A 73 -25.26 -10.98 10.63
CA PRO A 73 -26.15 -12.02 10.10
C PRO A 73 -27.08 -11.50 8.99
N ARG A 74 -27.41 -12.37 8.02
CA ARG A 74 -28.30 -12.03 6.89
C ARG A 74 -29.68 -11.54 7.33
N GLU A 75 -30.18 -12.06 8.44
CA GLU A 75 -31.51 -11.75 8.98
C GLU A 75 -31.59 -10.38 9.67
N ALA A 76 -30.45 -9.75 9.97
CA ALA A 76 -30.44 -8.46 10.64
C ALA A 76 -30.86 -7.35 9.67
N LYS A 77 -31.92 -6.61 10.05
CA LYS A 77 -32.40 -5.41 9.34
C LYS A 77 -31.48 -4.23 9.60
N THR A 78 -30.35 -4.19 8.91
CA THR A 78 -29.38 -3.10 9.01
C THR A 78 -28.67 -2.87 7.68
N THR A 79 -28.46 -1.60 7.38
CA THR A 79 -27.60 -1.13 6.29
C THR A 79 -26.10 -1.31 6.58
N LYS A 80 -25.69 -1.47 7.84
CA LYS A 80 -24.29 -1.70 8.23
C LYS A 80 -23.97 -3.19 8.24
N ARG A 81 -23.58 -3.74 7.09
CA ARG A 81 -23.33 -5.18 6.92
C ARG A 81 -21.98 -5.63 7.49
N THR A 82 -20.98 -4.75 7.49
CA THR A 82 -19.64 -5.00 8.05
C THR A 82 -19.42 -4.17 9.30
N THR A 83 -18.95 -4.79 10.38
CA THR A 83 -18.75 -4.16 11.69
C THR A 83 -17.38 -4.50 12.26
N TYR A 84 -16.88 -3.62 13.12
CA TYR A 84 -15.66 -3.82 13.90
C TYR A 84 -15.96 -3.48 15.35
N ASP A 85 -15.53 -4.34 16.27
CA ASP A 85 -15.63 -4.12 17.72
C ASP A 85 -14.38 -4.71 18.39
N TRP A 86 -13.84 -4.01 19.38
CA TRP A 86 -12.68 -4.43 20.16
C TRP A 86 -12.94 -5.70 20.98
N ILE A 87 -14.21 -6.01 21.30
CA ILE A 87 -14.59 -7.16 22.13
C ILE A 87 -15.28 -8.25 21.28
N SER A 88 -15.11 -8.20 19.96
CA SER A 88 -15.71 -9.19 19.06
C SER A 88 -14.99 -10.54 19.13
N LYS A 89 -15.68 -11.64 18.75
CA LYS A 89 -15.06 -12.97 18.65
C LYS A 89 -13.84 -12.98 17.71
N ALA A 90 -13.91 -12.23 16.62
CA ALA A 90 -12.80 -12.11 15.67
C ALA A 90 -11.60 -11.37 16.29
N THR A 91 -11.86 -10.36 17.13
CA THR A 91 -10.81 -9.56 17.77
C THR A 91 -10.12 -10.34 18.88
N LEU A 92 -10.90 -11.11 19.67
CA LEU A 92 -10.34 -12.01 20.66
C LEU A 92 -9.47 -13.11 20.01
N TRP A 93 -9.91 -13.66 18.87
CA TRP A 93 -9.08 -14.56 18.07
C TRP A 93 -7.79 -13.89 17.59
N ALA A 94 -7.89 -12.66 17.07
CA ALA A 94 -6.73 -11.89 16.63
C ALA A 94 -5.72 -11.67 17.77
N TYR A 95 -6.18 -11.34 18.97
CA TYR A 95 -5.31 -11.20 20.14
C TYR A 95 -4.60 -12.50 20.53
N LEU A 96 -5.31 -13.62 20.45
CA LEU A 96 -4.73 -14.93 20.75
C LEU A 96 -3.64 -15.30 19.74
N VAL A 97 -3.93 -15.19 18.44
CA VAL A 97 -2.96 -15.51 17.37
C VAL A 97 -1.75 -14.59 17.46
N TRP A 98 -1.97 -13.27 17.50
CA TRP A 98 -0.90 -12.29 17.62
C TRP A 98 -0.08 -12.47 18.90
N GLY A 99 -0.71 -12.81 20.02
CA GLY A 99 -0.02 -13.07 21.29
C GLY A 99 0.89 -14.31 21.22
N LEU A 100 0.43 -15.40 20.61
CA LEU A 100 1.24 -16.60 20.41
C LEU A 100 2.41 -16.34 19.46
N GLU A 101 2.16 -15.62 18.37
CA GLU A 101 3.21 -15.25 17.41
C GLU A 101 4.23 -14.27 18.02
N CYS A 102 3.78 -13.34 18.85
CA CYS A 102 4.65 -12.43 19.60
C CYS A 102 5.67 -13.19 20.45
N ILE A 103 5.29 -14.31 21.08
CA ILE A 103 6.24 -15.13 21.85
C ILE A 103 7.38 -15.64 20.96
N ILE A 104 7.03 -16.13 19.76
CA ILE A 104 8.01 -16.64 18.78
C ILE A 104 8.88 -15.48 18.28
N VAL A 105 8.28 -14.38 17.86
CA VAL A 105 8.98 -13.21 17.30
C VAL A 105 9.92 -12.58 18.33
N VAL A 106 9.49 -12.44 19.59
CA VAL A 106 10.33 -11.91 20.67
C VAL A 106 11.47 -12.87 21.00
N LYS A 107 11.23 -14.19 21.02
CA LYS A 107 12.30 -15.18 21.23
C LYS A 107 13.38 -15.08 20.15
N VAL A 108 12.97 -15.11 18.87
CA VAL A 108 13.88 -14.98 17.72
C VAL A 108 14.59 -13.62 17.76
N GLY A 109 13.88 -12.54 18.07
CA GLY A 109 14.47 -11.20 18.19
C GLY A 109 15.51 -11.11 19.31
N ARG A 110 15.28 -11.74 20.47
CA ARG A 110 16.26 -11.79 21.57
C ARG A 110 17.49 -12.62 21.22
N GLU A 111 17.32 -13.77 20.57
CA GLU A 111 18.43 -14.61 20.11
C GLU A 111 19.28 -13.85 19.09
N ARG A 112 18.65 -13.21 18.10
CA ARG A 112 19.32 -12.34 17.12
C ARG A 112 20.05 -11.17 17.76
N LEU A 113 19.45 -10.50 18.74
CA LEU A 113 20.07 -9.39 19.46
C LEU A 113 21.23 -9.83 20.35
N THR A 114 21.10 -10.99 21.01
CA THR A 114 22.15 -11.54 21.86
C THR A 114 23.34 -11.97 21.01
N ASN A 115 23.09 -12.68 19.92
CA ASN A 115 24.09 -12.99 18.91
C ASN A 115 24.68 -11.70 18.34
N PHE A 116 23.88 -10.64 18.17
CA PHE A 116 24.36 -9.34 17.73
C PHE A 116 25.42 -8.76 18.67
N GLN A 117 25.16 -8.79 19.98
CA GLN A 117 26.00 -8.17 21.03
C GLN A 117 27.24 -8.98 21.41
N GLN A 118 27.17 -10.31 21.37
CA GLN A 118 28.23 -11.17 21.91
C GLN A 118 29.42 -11.37 20.97
N SER A 119 29.26 -11.23 19.66
CA SER A 119 30.38 -11.42 18.74
C SER A 119 31.20 -10.13 18.65
N SER A 120 32.33 -10.11 19.36
CA SER A 120 33.20 -8.94 19.57
C SER A 120 34.09 -8.58 18.36
N TYR A 121 34.09 -9.40 17.30
CA TYR A 121 34.81 -9.18 16.04
C TYR A 121 33.90 -9.54 14.86
N LYS A 122 32.98 -8.64 14.50
CA LYS A 122 32.08 -8.90 13.36
C LYS A 122 32.63 -8.31 12.08
N ARG A 123 32.63 -9.14 11.05
CA ARG A 123 32.77 -8.67 9.68
C ARG A 123 31.55 -7.80 9.36
N PHE A 124 31.77 -6.76 8.56
CA PHE A 124 30.80 -5.68 8.35
C PHE A 124 29.45 -6.18 7.81
N ASP A 125 29.47 -7.22 6.99
CA ASP A 125 28.30 -7.92 6.48
C ASP A 125 27.42 -8.54 7.55
N GLU A 126 27.98 -9.24 8.54
CA GLU A 126 27.19 -9.86 9.62
C GLU A 126 26.37 -8.82 10.38
N ILE A 127 26.89 -7.59 10.51
CA ILE A 127 26.16 -6.48 11.12
C ILE A 127 24.98 -6.08 10.25
N ILE A 128 25.20 -5.90 8.94
CA ILE A 128 24.15 -5.54 7.99
C ILE A 128 23.03 -6.59 7.93
N TYR A 129 23.38 -7.88 7.88
CA TYR A 129 22.41 -8.97 7.91
C TYR A 129 21.54 -8.94 9.17
N ASN A 130 22.17 -8.81 10.34
CA ASN A 130 21.43 -8.76 11.60
C ASN A 130 20.48 -7.56 11.67
N ILE A 131 20.89 -6.39 11.16
CA ILE A 131 20.03 -5.20 11.08
C ILE A 131 18.83 -5.45 10.15
N ILE A 132 19.05 -6.07 8.99
CA ILE A 132 17.97 -6.37 8.03
C ILE A 132 16.95 -7.30 8.69
N PHE A 133 17.38 -8.41 9.27
CA PHE A 133 16.47 -9.37 9.91
C PHE A 133 15.74 -8.79 11.11
N LEU A 134 16.42 -8.02 11.96
CA LEU A 134 15.76 -7.31 13.05
C LEU A 134 14.71 -6.31 12.54
N SER A 135 15.00 -5.63 11.42
CA SER A 135 14.06 -4.67 10.84
C SER A 135 12.81 -5.33 10.23
N ILE A 136 12.94 -6.53 9.66
CA ILE A 136 11.81 -7.32 9.15
C ILE A 136 10.89 -7.81 10.29
N LEU A 137 11.38 -7.91 11.54
CA LEU A 137 10.52 -8.25 12.69
C LEU A 137 9.61 -7.08 13.11
N ILE A 138 10.01 -5.82 12.85
CA ILE A 138 9.28 -4.61 13.27
C ILE A 138 7.81 -4.58 12.76
N PRO A 139 7.51 -4.88 11.48
CA PRO A 139 6.14 -4.98 10.98
C PRO A 139 5.18 -5.81 11.82
N HIS A 140 5.65 -6.87 12.50
CA HIS A 140 4.81 -7.71 13.35
C HIS A 140 4.16 -6.93 14.50
N PHE A 141 4.87 -5.95 15.06
CA PHE A 141 4.37 -5.14 16.15
C PHE A 141 3.57 -3.93 15.67
N LEU A 142 3.94 -3.38 14.50
CA LEU A 142 3.32 -2.15 14.01
C LEU A 142 2.06 -2.39 13.20
N LEU A 143 2.06 -3.35 12.26
CA LEU A 143 0.98 -3.50 11.28
C LEU A 143 -0.32 -4.06 11.87
N PRO A 144 -0.34 -5.11 12.70
CA PRO A 144 -1.57 -5.59 13.32
C PRO A 144 -2.23 -4.54 14.19
N ILE A 145 -1.45 -3.81 15.01
CA ILE A 145 -1.97 -2.74 15.87
C ILE A 145 -2.54 -1.59 15.03
N ALA A 146 -1.84 -1.18 13.96
CA ALA A 146 -2.34 -0.18 13.03
C ALA A 146 -3.63 -0.66 12.34
N SER A 147 -3.71 -1.94 11.99
CA SER A 147 -4.88 -2.58 11.38
C SER A 147 -6.10 -2.54 12.30
N TRP A 148 -5.95 -2.95 13.56
CA TRP A 148 -7.02 -2.96 14.54
C TRP A 148 -7.51 -1.54 14.85
N ARG A 149 -6.59 -0.59 15.03
CA ARG A 149 -6.94 0.82 15.27
C ARG A 149 -7.81 1.41 14.15
N HIS A 150 -7.55 1.03 12.90
CA HIS A 150 -8.30 1.48 11.73
C HIS A 150 -9.44 0.55 11.30
N GLY A 151 -9.67 -0.54 12.02
CA GLY A 151 -10.77 -1.47 11.81
C GLY A 151 -12.14 -0.81 11.58
N PRO A 152 -12.53 0.24 12.35
CA PRO A 152 -13.76 0.99 12.09
C PRO A 152 -13.80 1.67 10.71
N GLN A 153 -12.68 2.26 10.26
CA GLN A 153 -12.61 2.92 8.96
C GLN A 153 -12.68 1.91 7.82
N VAL A 154 -12.05 0.74 8.00
CA VAL A 154 -12.14 -0.38 7.06
C VAL A 154 -13.58 -0.91 6.97
N ALA A 155 -14.29 -1.03 8.09
CA ALA A 155 -15.70 -1.44 8.10
C ALA A 155 -16.59 -0.42 7.37
N ILE A 156 -16.36 0.88 7.57
CA ILE A 156 -17.06 1.95 6.81
C ILE A 156 -16.80 1.78 5.32
N PHE A 157 -15.54 1.65 4.91
CA PHE A 157 -15.16 1.45 3.52
C PHE A 157 -15.83 0.22 2.88
N LYS A 158 -15.87 -0.91 3.59
CA LYS A 158 -16.56 -2.12 3.12
C LYS A 158 -18.07 -1.90 2.96
N ASN A 159 -18.71 -1.19 3.88
CA ASN A 159 -20.13 -0.84 3.76
C ASN A 159 -20.40 0.12 2.60
N MET A 160 -19.48 1.04 2.29
CA MET A 160 -19.59 1.93 1.13
C MET A 160 -19.66 1.12 -0.17
N TRP A 161 -18.84 0.07 -0.32
CA TRP A 161 -18.94 -0.85 -1.46
C TRP A 161 -20.32 -1.49 -1.58
N THR A 162 -20.84 -2.06 -0.48
CA THR A 162 -22.17 -2.69 -0.46
C THR A 162 -23.26 -1.70 -0.88
N HIS A 163 -23.21 -0.46 -0.37
CA HIS A 163 -24.19 0.58 -0.70
C HIS A 163 -24.04 1.06 -2.13
N TYR A 164 -22.80 1.22 -2.60
CA TYR A 164 -22.50 1.65 -3.96
C TYR A 164 -23.02 0.66 -5.00
N GLN A 165 -22.84 -0.66 -4.78
CA GLN A 165 -23.33 -1.68 -5.71
C GLN A 165 -24.86 -1.67 -5.83
N LEU A 166 -25.58 -1.56 -4.72
CA LEU A 166 -27.03 -1.47 -4.75
C LEU A 166 -27.51 -0.16 -5.40
N LYS A 167 -26.86 0.97 -5.10
CA LYS A 167 -27.16 2.25 -5.74
C LYS A 167 -26.90 2.21 -7.25
N TYR A 168 -25.80 1.59 -7.67
CA TYR A 168 -25.46 1.38 -9.07
C TYR A 168 -26.50 0.53 -9.78
N LEU A 169 -26.97 -0.57 -9.18
CA LEU A 169 -28.04 -1.40 -9.74
C LEU A 169 -29.33 -0.59 -9.89
N LYS A 170 -29.75 0.11 -8.85
CA LYS A 170 -30.99 0.93 -8.86
C LYS A 170 -30.95 2.05 -9.91
N ILE A 171 -29.78 2.60 -10.22
CA ILE A 171 -29.62 3.67 -11.22
C ILE A 171 -29.40 3.11 -12.62
N THR A 172 -28.52 2.14 -12.82
CA THR A 172 -28.17 1.66 -14.17
C THR A 172 -29.06 0.54 -14.67
N GLY A 173 -29.81 -0.11 -13.77
CA GLY A 173 -30.56 -1.33 -14.05
C GLY A 173 -29.67 -2.59 -14.20
N THR A 174 -28.34 -2.44 -14.10
CA THR A 174 -27.38 -3.54 -14.25
C THR A 174 -26.54 -3.72 -12.99
N PRO A 175 -26.35 -4.94 -12.47
CA PRO A 175 -25.50 -5.15 -11.32
C PRO A 175 -24.01 -5.04 -11.69
N ILE A 176 -23.19 -4.55 -10.76
CA ILE A 176 -21.73 -4.64 -10.90
C ILE A 176 -21.31 -6.07 -10.57
N ILE A 177 -20.69 -6.75 -11.54
CA ILE A 177 -20.15 -8.09 -11.39
C ILE A 177 -18.63 -8.03 -11.59
N PHE A 178 -17.89 -8.74 -10.76
CA PHE A 178 -16.43 -8.86 -10.85
C PHE A 178 -16.02 -10.27 -11.30
N PRO A 179 -16.11 -10.60 -12.61
CA PRO A 179 -16.02 -11.98 -13.11
C PRO A 179 -14.68 -12.65 -12.77
N ASN A 180 -13.57 -11.92 -12.90
CA ASN A 180 -12.23 -12.48 -12.68
C ASN A 180 -11.74 -12.33 -11.23
N LEU A 181 -12.43 -11.54 -10.40
CA LEU A 181 -11.92 -11.14 -9.09
C LEU A 181 -11.94 -12.27 -8.07
N TYR A 182 -12.89 -13.21 -8.19
CA TYR A 182 -12.97 -14.39 -7.32
C TYR A 182 -11.73 -15.29 -7.47
N TYR A 183 -11.46 -15.71 -8.71
CA TYR A 183 -10.30 -16.56 -9.02
C TYR A 183 -8.99 -15.85 -8.73
N LEU A 184 -8.90 -14.56 -9.06
CA LEU A 184 -7.74 -13.74 -8.74
C LEU A 184 -7.50 -13.66 -7.23
N THR A 185 -8.55 -13.46 -6.42
CA THR A 185 -8.41 -13.35 -4.96
C THR A 185 -7.91 -14.66 -4.36
N TRP A 186 -8.47 -15.80 -4.78
CA TRP A 186 -8.01 -17.11 -4.34
C TRP A 186 -6.57 -17.40 -4.77
N GLY A 187 -6.25 -17.13 -6.03
CA GLY A 187 -4.91 -17.28 -6.58
C GLY A 187 -3.88 -16.44 -5.81
N LEU A 188 -4.21 -15.18 -5.51
CA LEU A 188 -3.36 -14.29 -4.71
C LEU A 188 -3.19 -14.79 -3.27
N CYS A 189 -4.23 -15.32 -2.62
CA CYS A 189 -4.11 -15.88 -1.28
C CYS A 189 -3.09 -17.04 -1.21
N VAL A 190 -3.17 -17.97 -2.17
CA VAL A 190 -2.24 -19.12 -2.26
C VAL A 190 -0.85 -18.64 -2.65
N PHE A 191 -0.76 -17.72 -3.62
CA PHE A 191 0.49 -17.15 -4.09
C PHE A 191 1.22 -16.38 -2.98
N SER A 192 0.52 -15.59 -2.15
CA SER A 192 1.13 -14.87 -1.02
C SER A 192 1.80 -15.81 -0.02
N TRP A 193 1.15 -16.92 0.32
CA TRP A 193 1.78 -17.90 1.21
C TRP A 193 2.94 -18.65 0.54
N GLY A 194 2.76 -19.08 -0.72
CA GLY A 194 3.81 -19.75 -1.48
C GLY A 194 5.05 -18.88 -1.68
N LEU A 195 4.85 -17.58 -1.95
CA LEU A 195 5.91 -16.59 -2.08
C LEU A 195 6.62 -16.38 -0.73
N SER A 196 5.87 -16.22 0.36
CA SER A 196 6.45 -16.15 1.71
C SER A 196 7.32 -17.36 2.03
N PHE A 197 6.84 -18.58 1.74
CA PHE A 197 7.63 -19.80 1.92
C PHE A 197 8.91 -19.78 1.08
N THR A 198 8.80 -19.40 -0.19
CA THR A 198 9.93 -19.36 -1.13
C THR A 198 10.98 -18.35 -0.70
N VAL A 199 10.56 -17.13 -0.33
CA VAL A 199 11.47 -16.06 0.10
C VAL A 199 12.20 -16.45 1.38
N VAL A 200 11.49 -16.88 2.43
CA VAL A 200 12.12 -17.26 3.70
C VAL A 200 13.04 -18.48 3.53
N LEU A 201 12.62 -19.48 2.75
CA LEU A 201 13.44 -20.67 2.50
C LEU A 201 14.69 -20.33 1.66
N SER A 202 14.58 -19.43 0.68
CA SER A 202 15.75 -18.96 -0.05
C SER A 202 16.75 -18.26 0.86
N GLN A 203 16.29 -17.48 1.85
CA GLN A 203 17.21 -16.88 2.83
C GLN A 203 17.90 -17.93 3.68
N HIS A 204 17.19 -18.99 4.10
CA HIS A 204 17.81 -20.11 4.81
C HIS A 204 18.95 -20.77 4.03
N TYR A 205 18.77 -21.00 2.73
CA TYR A 205 19.81 -21.63 1.90
C TYR A 205 20.94 -20.68 1.49
N LEU A 206 20.66 -19.38 1.37
CA LEU A 206 21.62 -18.40 0.90
C LEU A 206 22.43 -17.79 2.05
N GLN A 207 22.01 -17.95 3.31
CA GLN A 207 22.66 -17.33 4.46
C GLN A 207 22.93 -18.33 5.57
N ASP A 208 24.21 -18.55 5.85
CA ASP A 208 24.68 -19.53 6.83
C ASP A 208 24.18 -19.24 8.27
N ASP A 209 23.94 -17.96 8.61
CA ASP A 209 23.48 -17.53 9.95
C ASP A 209 21.96 -17.62 10.13
N PHE A 210 21.23 -18.17 9.15
CA PHE A 210 19.78 -18.26 9.18
C PHE A 210 19.32 -19.66 9.57
N GLU A 211 19.24 -19.92 10.87
CA GLU A 211 18.68 -21.19 11.36
C GLU A 211 17.23 -21.40 10.92
N LEU A 212 16.87 -22.64 10.58
CA LEU A 212 15.51 -23.02 10.17
C LEU A 212 14.44 -22.63 11.20
N TRP A 213 14.79 -22.66 12.49
CA TRP A 213 13.86 -22.28 13.55
C TRP A 213 13.51 -20.79 13.53
N HIS A 214 14.45 -19.92 13.13
CA HIS A 214 14.20 -18.49 12.97
C HIS A 214 13.14 -18.22 11.89
N SER A 215 13.05 -19.07 10.85
CA SER A 215 12.08 -18.96 9.75
C SER A 215 10.62 -18.81 10.22
N PHE A 216 10.25 -19.45 11.32
CA PHE A 216 8.88 -19.42 11.86
C PHE A 216 8.42 -18.01 12.23
N ALA A 217 9.34 -17.14 12.67
CA ALA A 217 9.00 -15.74 12.96
C ALA A 217 8.71 -14.93 11.69
N TYR A 218 9.31 -15.30 10.55
CA TYR A 218 9.22 -14.54 9.31
C TYR A 218 8.08 -14.98 8.39
N TYR A 219 7.69 -16.25 8.38
CA TYR A 219 6.63 -16.75 7.48
C TYR A 219 5.33 -15.97 7.63
N HIS A 220 4.87 -15.75 8.86
CA HIS A 220 3.66 -14.96 9.11
C HIS A 220 3.82 -13.51 8.64
N ILE A 221 4.96 -12.87 8.94
CA ILE A 221 5.19 -11.46 8.62
C ILE A 221 5.18 -11.26 7.11
N ILE A 222 5.93 -12.07 6.37
CA ILE A 222 6.01 -11.96 4.91
C ILE A 222 4.64 -12.29 4.28
N ALA A 223 3.94 -13.32 4.78
CA ALA A 223 2.59 -13.63 4.31
C ALA A 223 1.60 -12.48 4.57
N MET A 224 1.74 -11.76 5.68
CA MET A 224 0.96 -10.57 6.00
C MET A 224 1.24 -9.43 5.00
N LEU A 225 2.50 -9.15 4.71
CA LEU A 225 2.91 -8.12 3.75
C LEU A 225 2.41 -8.43 2.33
N ASP A 226 2.51 -9.68 1.91
CA ASP A 226 1.99 -10.16 0.62
C ASP A 226 0.46 -10.10 0.57
N GLY A 227 -0.21 -10.43 1.68
CA GLY A 227 -1.65 -10.30 1.84
C GLY A 227 -2.11 -8.85 1.70
N PHE A 228 -1.42 -7.89 2.34
CA PHE A 228 -1.71 -6.46 2.17
C PHE A 228 -1.49 -6.02 0.71
N CYS A 229 -0.40 -6.43 0.06
CA CYS A 229 -0.20 -6.12 -1.36
C CYS A 229 -1.36 -6.66 -2.24
N SER A 230 -1.80 -7.89 -1.98
CA SER A 230 -2.96 -8.50 -2.66
C SER A 230 -4.25 -7.73 -2.41
N LEU A 231 -4.49 -7.27 -1.17
CA LEU A 231 -5.63 -6.42 -0.82
C LEU A 231 -5.62 -5.13 -1.62
N TRP A 232 -4.47 -4.45 -1.72
CA TRP A 232 -4.32 -3.24 -2.52
C TRP A 232 -4.68 -3.48 -3.99
N TYR A 233 -4.07 -4.52 -4.57
CA TYR A 233 -4.25 -4.91 -5.96
C TYR A 233 -5.73 -5.15 -6.31
N ILE A 234 -6.41 -5.97 -5.49
CA ILE A 234 -7.82 -6.32 -5.68
C ILE A 234 -8.73 -5.08 -5.60
N ASN A 235 -8.50 -4.18 -4.64
CA ASN A 235 -9.30 -2.97 -4.52
C ASN A 235 -9.08 -2.03 -5.72
N CYS A 236 -7.83 -1.83 -6.15
CA CYS A 236 -7.52 -1.02 -7.33
C CYS A 236 -8.16 -1.59 -8.60
N ASN A 237 -8.11 -2.92 -8.78
CA ASN A 237 -8.75 -3.60 -9.89
C ASN A 237 -10.28 -3.43 -9.85
N ALA A 238 -10.90 -3.60 -8.69
CA ALA A 238 -12.35 -3.40 -8.50
C ALA A 238 -12.79 -1.96 -8.85
N PHE A 239 -12.03 -0.93 -8.44
CA PHE A 239 -12.29 0.46 -8.84
C PHE A 239 -12.21 0.65 -10.35
N SER A 240 -11.18 0.07 -10.98
CA SER A 240 -11.01 0.08 -12.44
C SER A 240 -12.21 -0.57 -13.15
N THR A 241 -12.68 -1.73 -12.69
CA THR A 241 -13.85 -2.42 -13.26
C THR A 241 -15.13 -1.62 -13.07
N ALA A 242 -15.36 -1.06 -11.88
CA ALA A 242 -16.54 -0.25 -11.61
C ALA A 242 -16.57 1.03 -12.47
N SER A 243 -15.44 1.72 -12.63
CA SER A 243 -15.31 2.87 -13.53
C SER A 243 -15.61 2.49 -14.99
N HIS A 244 -15.02 1.39 -15.45
CA HIS A 244 -15.26 0.90 -16.82
C HIS A 244 -16.74 0.57 -17.05
N GLY A 245 -17.41 -0.09 -16.10
CA GLY A 245 -18.85 -0.37 -16.17
C GLY A 245 -19.69 0.92 -16.25
N LEU A 246 -19.35 1.93 -15.44
CA LEU A 246 -20.02 3.24 -15.51
C LEU A 246 -19.80 3.92 -16.86
N ALA A 247 -18.57 3.86 -17.38
CA ALA A 247 -18.21 4.47 -18.65
C ALA A 247 -18.88 3.80 -19.85
N THR A 248 -19.03 2.47 -19.85
CA THR A 248 -19.68 1.73 -20.93
C THR A 248 -21.19 1.97 -20.95
N ASN A 249 -21.81 2.12 -19.77
CA ASN A 249 -23.24 2.44 -19.69
C ASN A 249 -23.54 3.94 -19.86
N LEU A 250 -22.52 4.80 -19.99
CA LEU A 250 -22.69 6.24 -20.19
C LEU A 250 -23.44 6.57 -21.48
N HIS A 251 -23.21 5.82 -22.57
CA HIS A 251 -23.92 6.04 -23.83
C HIS A 251 -25.43 5.79 -23.69
N LYS A 252 -25.81 4.72 -22.97
CA LYS A 252 -27.22 4.43 -22.64
C LYS A 252 -27.85 5.55 -21.82
N ALA A 253 -27.07 6.26 -21.00
CA ALA A 253 -27.57 7.40 -20.24
C ALA A 253 -27.90 8.60 -21.15
N LEU A 254 -27.15 8.77 -22.24
CA LEU A 254 -27.37 9.84 -23.22
C LEU A 254 -28.56 9.55 -24.16
N GLU A 255 -28.89 8.28 -24.37
CA GLU A 255 -30.02 7.83 -25.21
C GLU A 255 -31.33 7.67 -24.42
N ALA A 256 -31.33 7.87 -23.11
CA ALA A 256 -32.52 7.72 -22.27
C ALA A 256 -33.59 8.79 -22.54
N ASP A 257 -34.84 8.54 -22.17
CA ASP A 257 -35.95 9.52 -22.34
C ASP A 257 -35.67 10.88 -21.67
N TYR A 258 -34.87 10.88 -20.59
CA TYR A 258 -34.45 12.07 -19.85
C TYR A 258 -32.91 12.07 -19.64
N PRO A 259 -32.11 12.41 -20.68
CA PRO A 259 -30.66 12.27 -20.65
C PRO A 259 -29.99 13.13 -19.58
N ALA A 260 -30.46 14.37 -19.38
CA ALA A 260 -29.92 15.28 -18.37
C ALA A 260 -30.08 14.72 -16.94
N LEU A 261 -31.27 14.22 -16.58
CA LEU A 261 -31.46 13.60 -15.26
C LEU A 261 -30.58 12.35 -15.11
N LYS A 262 -30.52 11.52 -16.14
CA LYS A 262 -29.74 10.29 -16.11
C LYS A 262 -28.25 10.56 -15.96
N LEU A 263 -27.74 11.56 -16.68
CA LEU A 263 -26.35 11.97 -16.59
C LEU A 263 -26.02 12.56 -15.21
N ALA A 264 -26.96 13.29 -14.59
CA ALA A 264 -26.80 13.76 -13.21
C ALA A 264 -26.71 12.59 -12.20
N GLN A 265 -27.52 11.54 -12.37
CA GLN A 265 -27.42 10.32 -11.55
C GLN A 265 -26.05 9.63 -11.74
N TYR A 266 -25.55 9.55 -12.97
CA TYR A 266 -24.22 8.98 -13.28
C TYR A 266 -23.09 9.82 -12.69
N ARG A 267 -23.21 11.14 -12.71
CA ARG A 267 -22.27 12.06 -12.03
C ARG A 267 -22.21 11.75 -10.54
N HIS A 268 -23.36 11.55 -9.88
CA HIS A 268 -23.38 11.18 -8.46
C HIS A 268 -22.76 9.80 -8.19
N LEU A 269 -22.99 8.80 -9.04
CA LEU A 269 -22.30 7.51 -8.94
C LEU A 269 -20.79 7.67 -9.08
N TRP A 270 -20.32 8.46 -10.06
CA TRP A 270 -18.89 8.68 -10.23
C TRP A 270 -18.26 9.41 -9.03
N VAL A 271 -18.95 10.42 -8.48
CA VAL A 271 -18.48 11.12 -7.27
C VAL A 271 -18.39 10.16 -6.09
N ASP A 272 -19.39 9.29 -5.89
CA ASP A 272 -19.34 8.26 -4.86
C ASP A 272 -18.14 7.33 -5.07
N LEU A 273 -17.90 6.87 -6.30
CA LEU A 273 -16.77 6.01 -6.66
C LEU A 273 -15.41 6.68 -6.37
N SER A 274 -15.25 7.94 -6.76
CA SER A 274 -14.06 8.75 -6.47
C SER A 274 -13.85 8.89 -4.96
N HIS A 275 -14.91 9.19 -4.21
CA HIS A 275 -14.86 9.29 -2.75
C HIS A 275 -14.52 7.95 -2.08
N MET A 276 -15.06 6.82 -2.56
CA MET A 276 -14.67 5.50 -2.07
C MET A 276 -13.19 5.22 -2.28
N MET A 277 -12.65 5.62 -3.45
CA MET A 277 -11.24 5.43 -3.77
C MET A 277 -10.32 6.26 -2.85
N GLN A 278 -10.70 7.50 -2.55
CA GLN A 278 -10.00 8.32 -1.55
C GLN A 278 -10.12 7.72 -0.15
N GLN A 279 -11.29 7.18 0.21
CA GLN A 279 -11.51 6.52 1.49
C GLN A 279 -10.68 5.24 1.64
N LEU A 280 -10.37 4.51 0.55
CA LEU A 280 -9.40 3.40 0.59
C LEU A 280 -8.04 3.93 1.05
N GLY A 281 -7.51 4.96 0.39
CA GLY A 281 -6.22 5.55 0.74
C GLY A 281 -6.16 5.99 2.19
N ARG A 282 -7.25 6.62 2.68
CA ARG A 282 -7.36 7.07 4.06
C ARG A 282 -7.54 5.96 5.08
N ALA A 283 -8.38 4.96 4.83
CA ALA A 283 -8.66 3.87 5.77
C ALA A 283 -7.42 2.98 6.00
N TYR A 284 -6.53 2.93 5.01
CA TYR A 284 -5.31 2.12 5.06
C TYR A 284 -4.01 2.97 5.11
N SER A 285 -4.11 4.29 5.26
CA SER A 285 -2.96 5.20 5.16
C SER A 285 -1.84 4.84 6.13
N ASN A 286 -2.17 4.56 7.39
CA ASN A 286 -1.15 4.21 8.38
C ASN A 286 -0.49 2.86 8.08
N MET A 287 -1.27 1.88 7.60
CA MET A 287 -0.73 0.56 7.27
C MET A 287 0.24 0.65 6.09
N TYR A 288 -0.17 1.28 4.98
CA TYR A 288 0.70 1.44 3.81
C TYR A 288 1.82 2.45 4.05
N GLY A 289 1.65 3.44 4.92
CA GLY A 289 2.73 4.35 5.32
C GLY A 289 3.86 3.60 6.03
N ILE A 290 3.52 2.81 7.05
CA ILE A 290 4.49 1.95 7.75
C ILE A 290 5.10 0.93 6.79
N TYR A 291 4.28 0.31 5.94
CA TYR A 291 4.73 -0.66 4.95
C TYR A 291 5.76 -0.05 3.97
N CYS A 292 5.47 1.12 3.41
CA CYS A 292 6.40 1.82 2.52
C CYS A 292 7.70 2.22 3.23
N MET A 293 7.64 2.68 4.49
CA MET A 293 8.84 3.02 5.27
C MET A 293 9.72 1.79 5.51
N VAL A 294 9.13 0.66 5.88
CA VAL A 294 9.86 -0.59 6.11
C VAL A 294 10.48 -1.09 4.81
N ILE A 295 9.74 -1.07 3.70
CA ILE A 295 10.29 -1.42 2.38
C ILE A 295 11.47 -0.53 2.03
N PHE A 296 11.33 0.79 2.16
CA PHE A 296 12.39 1.74 1.83
C PHE A 296 13.65 1.47 2.65
N PHE A 297 13.50 1.34 3.98
CA PHE A 297 14.61 1.06 4.89
C PHE A 297 15.30 -0.28 4.56
N THR A 298 14.51 -1.35 4.45
CA THR A 298 15.02 -2.71 4.18
C THR A 298 15.75 -2.77 2.85
N THR A 299 15.18 -2.16 1.80
CA THR A 299 15.77 -2.18 0.46
C THR A 299 17.06 -1.37 0.42
N THR A 300 17.11 -0.21 1.08
CA THR A 300 18.30 0.65 1.12
C THR A 300 19.47 -0.07 1.79
N ILE A 301 19.23 -0.66 2.97
CA ILE A 301 20.27 -1.37 3.72
C ILE A 301 20.70 -2.65 2.99
N SER A 302 19.74 -3.41 2.44
CA SER A 302 20.05 -4.63 1.69
C SER A 302 20.88 -4.34 0.44
N LEU A 303 20.54 -3.27 -0.30
CA LEU A 303 21.29 -2.88 -1.48
C LEU A 303 22.69 -2.34 -1.12
N TYR A 304 22.79 -1.59 -0.02
CA TYR A 304 24.09 -1.16 0.50
C TYR A 304 24.98 -2.34 0.92
N GLY A 305 24.41 -3.31 1.63
CA GLY A 305 25.09 -4.55 2.02
C GLY A 305 25.57 -5.34 0.80
N ALA A 306 24.71 -5.50 -0.21
CA ALA A 306 25.05 -6.21 -1.43
C ALA A 306 26.19 -5.54 -2.20
N LEU A 307 26.11 -4.21 -2.42
CA LEU A 307 27.15 -3.46 -3.13
C LEU A 307 28.49 -3.44 -2.39
N THR A 308 28.42 -3.43 -1.06
CA THR A 308 29.59 -3.41 -0.20
C THR A 308 30.35 -4.74 -0.24
N GLU A 309 29.65 -5.86 -0.15
CA GLU A 309 30.28 -7.18 -0.22
C GLU A 309 30.90 -7.45 -1.59
N ILE A 310 30.20 -7.06 -2.67
CA ILE A 310 30.73 -7.17 -4.04
C ILE A 310 32.05 -6.42 -4.18
N LEU A 311 32.20 -5.28 -3.52
CA LEU A 311 33.43 -4.48 -3.56
C LEU A 311 34.59 -5.17 -2.80
N GLU A 312 34.30 -5.84 -1.68
CA GLU A 312 35.33 -6.41 -0.79
C GLU A 312 35.75 -7.83 -1.18
N HIS A 313 34.80 -8.68 -1.59
CA HIS A 313 35.03 -10.11 -1.78
C HIS A 313 34.66 -10.62 -3.17
N GLY A 314 33.99 -9.80 -4.01
CA GLY A 314 33.45 -10.23 -5.30
C GLY A 314 32.20 -11.12 -5.17
N LEU A 315 31.63 -11.56 -6.29
CA LEU A 315 30.33 -12.25 -6.30
C LEU A 315 30.31 -13.55 -5.48
N SER A 316 29.53 -13.57 -4.39
CA SER A 316 29.39 -14.70 -3.47
C SER A 316 27.92 -15.15 -3.30
N TYR A 317 27.70 -16.40 -2.90
CA TYR A 317 26.34 -16.95 -2.69
C TYR A 317 25.53 -16.18 -1.63
N LYS A 318 26.18 -15.62 -0.60
CA LYS A 318 25.53 -14.82 0.45
C LYS A 318 24.85 -13.56 -0.11
N GLU A 319 25.47 -12.95 -1.13
CA GLU A 319 24.98 -11.71 -1.76
C GLU A 319 23.68 -11.92 -2.52
N MET A 320 23.50 -13.11 -3.09
CA MET A 320 22.26 -13.49 -3.77
C MET A 320 21.06 -13.37 -2.83
N GLY A 321 21.23 -13.67 -1.54
CA GLY A 321 20.19 -13.51 -0.52
C GLY A 321 19.73 -12.06 -0.39
N LEU A 322 20.66 -11.10 -0.37
CA LEU A 322 20.35 -9.67 -0.31
C LEU A 322 19.67 -9.17 -1.59
N PHE A 323 20.09 -9.64 -2.77
CA PHE A 323 19.42 -9.30 -4.03
C PHE A 323 18.00 -9.82 -4.09
N VAL A 324 17.73 -11.01 -3.54
CA VAL A 324 16.36 -11.54 -3.42
C VAL A 324 15.50 -10.62 -2.57
N ILE A 325 16.00 -10.11 -1.43
CA ILE A 325 15.28 -9.16 -0.58
C ILE A 325 15.01 -7.85 -1.35
N VAL A 326 16.03 -7.29 -2.01
CA VAL A 326 15.88 -6.06 -2.81
C VAL A 326 14.85 -6.24 -3.92
N GLY A 327 14.95 -7.32 -4.68
CA GLY A 327 14.02 -7.63 -5.78
C GLY A 327 12.59 -7.82 -5.27
N TYR A 328 12.41 -8.52 -4.16
CA TYR A 328 11.12 -8.71 -3.50
C TYR A 328 10.50 -7.38 -3.06
N CYS A 329 11.21 -6.59 -2.26
CA CYS A 329 10.73 -5.32 -1.76
C CYS A 329 10.43 -4.31 -2.88
N MET A 330 11.29 -4.22 -3.90
CA MET A 330 11.06 -3.35 -5.06
C MET A 330 9.86 -3.77 -5.89
N THR A 331 9.63 -5.08 -6.04
CA THR A 331 8.45 -5.61 -6.75
C THR A 331 7.16 -5.25 -6.00
N LEU A 332 7.12 -5.40 -4.68
CA LEU A 332 5.97 -5.01 -3.86
C LEU A 332 5.67 -3.51 -3.97
N LEU A 333 6.70 -2.66 -3.82
CA LEU A 333 6.54 -1.21 -3.95
C LEU A 333 6.06 -0.83 -5.34
N PHE A 334 6.60 -1.46 -6.39
CA PHE A 334 6.17 -1.25 -7.76
C PHE A 334 4.70 -1.59 -7.93
N ILE A 335 4.22 -2.74 -7.45
CA ILE A 335 2.82 -3.16 -7.55
C ILE A 335 1.91 -2.13 -6.88
N ILE A 336 2.21 -1.73 -5.64
CA ILE A 336 1.41 -0.76 -4.86
C ILE A 336 1.29 0.56 -5.62
N CYS A 337 2.41 1.13 -6.06
CA CYS A 337 2.47 2.41 -6.76
C CYS A 337 1.84 2.35 -8.16
N ASN A 338 2.06 1.26 -8.90
CA ASN A 338 1.57 1.09 -10.26
C ASN A 338 0.06 0.91 -10.30
N GLU A 339 -0.50 0.07 -9.43
CA GLU A 339 -1.95 -0.16 -9.39
C GLU A 339 -2.72 1.06 -8.90
N ALA A 340 -2.19 1.77 -7.91
CA ALA A 340 -2.79 3.03 -7.44
C ALA A 340 -2.85 4.08 -8.56
N TYR A 341 -1.75 4.21 -9.32
CA TYR A 341 -1.69 5.10 -10.48
C TYR A 341 -2.69 4.69 -11.56
N HIS A 342 -2.75 3.40 -11.89
CA HIS A 342 -3.64 2.86 -12.90
C HIS A 342 -5.13 3.03 -12.53
N ALA A 343 -5.50 2.75 -11.27
CA ALA A 343 -6.85 3.01 -10.76
C ALA A 343 -7.20 4.50 -10.84
N SER A 344 -6.30 5.40 -10.42
CA SER A 344 -6.50 6.86 -10.48
C SER A 344 -6.73 7.35 -11.91
N ARG A 345 -5.94 6.82 -12.86
CA ARG A 345 -6.09 7.15 -14.27
C ARG A 345 -7.40 6.66 -14.88
N LYS A 346 -7.84 5.44 -14.54
CA LYS A 346 -9.07 4.86 -15.07
C LYS A 346 -10.33 5.52 -14.52
N VAL A 347 -10.35 5.86 -13.23
CA VAL A 347 -11.49 6.55 -12.61
C VAL A 347 -11.50 8.03 -13.02
N GLY A 348 -10.33 8.66 -13.16
CA GLY A 348 -10.21 10.08 -13.49
C GLY A 348 -10.09 10.35 -15.00
N LEU A 349 -8.86 10.31 -15.51
CA LEU A 349 -8.51 10.78 -16.86
C LEU A 349 -9.24 10.04 -17.97
N GLU A 350 -9.26 8.70 -17.95
CA GLU A 350 -9.90 7.92 -19.01
C GLU A 350 -11.41 8.19 -19.06
N PHE A 351 -12.05 8.28 -17.89
CA PHE A 351 -13.46 8.62 -17.78
C PHE A 351 -13.73 10.04 -18.32
N GLN A 352 -12.88 11.00 -17.98
CA GLN A 352 -12.98 12.38 -18.47
C GLN A 352 -12.87 12.45 -20.01
N VAL A 353 -11.92 11.73 -20.61
CA VAL A 353 -11.75 11.69 -22.07
C VAL A 353 -13.00 11.14 -22.75
N ARG A 354 -13.64 10.11 -22.17
CA ARG A 354 -14.90 9.58 -22.72
C ARG A 354 -16.04 10.60 -22.66
N LEU A 355 -16.15 11.39 -21.59
CA LEU A 355 -17.13 12.48 -21.51
C LEU A 355 -16.87 13.58 -22.54
N LEU A 356 -15.60 13.93 -22.77
CA LEU A 356 -15.22 14.95 -23.76
C LEU A 356 -15.51 14.50 -25.20
N ASN A 357 -15.51 13.20 -25.46
CA ASN A 357 -15.83 12.62 -26.77
C ASN A 357 -17.34 12.51 -27.06
N VAL A 358 -18.20 12.92 -26.13
CA VAL A 358 -19.65 12.99 -26.37
C VAL A 358 -19.94 14.10 -27.38
N ASN A 359 -20.69 13.80 -28.44
CA ASN A 359 -21.06 14.81 -29.43
C ASN A 359 -22.06 15.81 -28.84
N LEU A 360 -21.54 16.92 -28.30
CA LEU A 360 -22.35 17.98 -27.70
C LEU A 360 -23.33 18.60 -28.70
N GLY A 361 -23.00 18.63 -30.00
CA GLY A 361 -23.87 19.19 -31.04
C GLY A 361 -25.14 18.38 -31.31
N ALA A 362 -25.15 17.10 -30.91
CA ALA A 362 -26.29 16.19 -31.11
C ALA A 362 -27.22 16.11 -29.89
N ILE A 363 -26.87 16.73 -28.76
CA ILE A 363 -27.63 16.67 -27.51
C ILE A 363 -28.22 18.04 -27.14
N ASP A 364 -29.29 18.02 -26.34
CA ASP A 364 -29.97 19.24 -25.92
C ASP A 364 -29.13 20.08 -24.93
N ARG A 365 -29.45 21.37 -24.82
CA ARG A 365 -28.72 22.31 -23.94
C ARG A 365 -28.72 21.89 -22.46
N SER A 366 -29.75 21.17 -21.99
CA SER A 366 -29.76 20.74 -20.58
C SER A 366 -28.78 19.60 -20.34
N THR A 367 -28.67 18.66 -21.28
CA THR A 367 -27.65 17.59 -21.22
C THR A 367 -26.23 18.12 -21.43
N GLN A 368 -26.03 19.11 -22.33
CA GLN A 368 -24.73 19.78 -22.47
C GLN A 368 -24.24 20.36 -21.13
N ARG A 369 -25.12 21.07 -20.43
CA ARG A 369 -24.82 21.64 -19.10
C ARG A 369 -24.47 20.55 -18.08
N GLU A 370 -25.11 19.39 -18.15
CA GLU A 370 -24.75 18.26 -17.28
C GLU A 370 -23.40 17.66 -17.58
N VAL A 371 -23.03 17.52 -18.87
CA VAL A 371 -21.68 17.08 -19.26
C VAL A 371 -20.64 18.05 -18.68
N GLU A 372 -20.86 19.36 -18.79
CA GLU A 372 -19.98 20.37 -18.19
C GLU A 372 -19.90 20.25 -16.67
N MET A 373 -21.03 20.09 -15.98
CA MET A 373 -21.04 19.91 -14.52
C MET A 373 -20.37 18.61 -14.08
N PHE A 374 -20.44 17.56 -14.90
CA PHE A 374 -19.72 16.32 -14.66
C PHE A 374 -18.21 16.54 -14.80
N LEU A 375 -17.75 17.18 -15.87
CA LEU A 375 -16.33 17.51 -16.05
C LEU A 375 -15.79 18.38 -14.91
N VAL A 376 -16.58 19.35 -14.42
CA VAL A 376 -16.25 20.15 -13.24
C VAL A 376 -16.15 19.28 -11.98
N ALA A 377 -17.08 18.33 -11.79
CA ALA A 377 -17.03 17.40 -10.65
C ALA A 377 -15.76 16.55 -10.67
N ILE A 378 -15.31 16.09 -11.85
CA ILE A 378 -14.06 15.35 -12.03
C ILE A 378 -12.85 16.21 -11.65
N ALA A 379 -12.80 17.45 -12.16
CA ALA A 379 -11.72 18.37 -11.86
C ALA A 379 -11.66 18.78 -10.38
N LYS A 380 -12.80 18.82 -9.69
CA LYS A 380 -12.88 19.23 -8.28
C LYS A 380 -12.65 18.08 -7.29
N ASN A 381 -12.96 16.84 -7.67
CA ASN A 381 -12.83 15.67 -6.80
C ASN A 381 -12.01 14.57 -7.49
N PRO A 382 -10.71 14.81 -7.75
CA PRO A 382 -9.89 13.84 -8.46
C PRO A 382 -9.78 12.54 -7.63
N PRO A 383 -9.87 11.37 -8.27
CA PRO A 383 -9.78 10.08 -7.58
C PRO A 383 -8.31 9.74 -7.31
N ILE A 384 -7.67 10.48 -6.40
CA ILE A 384 -6.25 10.28 -6.03
C ILE A 384 -6.19 9.60 -4.67
N MET A 385 -5.49 8.46 -4.61
CA MET A 385 -5.19 7.78 -3.35
C MET A 385 -3.99 8.47 -2.67
N ASN A 386 -4.20 8.95 -1.45
CA ASN A 386 -3.17 9.57 -0.62
C ASN A 386 -3.06 8.88 0.75
N LEU A 387 -1.86 8.95 1.32
CA LEU A 387 -1.57 8.47 2.68
C LEU A 387 -1.87 9.59 3.69
N ASP A 388 -3.14 9.90 3.93
CA ASP A 388 -3.60 10.93 4.90
C ASP A 388 -2.90 12.30 4.76
N GLY A 389 -2.57 12.69 3.53
CA GLY A 389 -1.89 13.94 3.21
C GLY A 389 -0.36 13.90 3.24
N PHE A 390 0.29 12.80 3.65
CA PHE A 390 1.75 12.68 3.61
C PHE A 390 2.30 12.64 2.17
N THR A 391 1.72 11.77 1.34
CA THR A 391 2.11 11.63 -0.06
C THR A 391 1.02 10.94 -0.87
N ASN A 392 1.06 11.12 -2.19
CA ASN A 392 0.20 10.41 -3.13
C ASN A 392 0.84 9.07 -3.49
N ILE A 393 0.04 8.01 -3.50
CA ILE A 393 0.52 6.68 -3.90
C ILE A 393 0.39 6.60 -5.43
N ASN A 394 1.50 6.80 -6.13
CA ASN A 394 1.55 6.78 -7.58
C ASN A 394 2.95 6.34 -8.06
N ARG A 395 3.16 6.30 -9.38
CA ARG A 395 4.48 5.99 -9.95
C ARG A 395 5.56 7.01 -9.57
N GLU A 396 5.21 8.26 -9.24
CA GLU A 396 6.16 9.28 -8.81
C GLU A 396 6.75 8.92 -7.45
N LEU A 397 5.95 8.36 -6.53
CA LEU A 397 6.45 7.83 -5.26
C LEU A 397 7.48 6.73 -5.49
N PHE A 398 7.26 5.83 -6.45
CA PHE A 398 8.22 4.79 -6.79
C PHE A 398 9.54 5.38 -7.34
N THR A 399 9.46 6.30 -8.30
CA THR A 399 10.66 6.95 -8.86
C THR A 399 11.40 7.80 -7.83
N ALA A 400 10.67 8.47 -6.93
CA ALA A 400 11.26 9.24 -5.84
C ALA A 400 12.01 8.33 -4.84
N ASN A 401 11.43 7.17 -4.49
CA ASN A 401 12.11 6.18 -3.65
C ASN A 401 13.40 5.70 -4.30
N ILE A 402 13.39 5.34 -5.59
CA ILE A 402 14.61 4.93 -6.31
C ILE A 402 15.67 6.05 -6.29
N SER A 403 15.25 7.30 -6.53
CA SER A 403 16.16 8.43 -6.52
C SER A 403 16.79 8.63 -5.14
N PHE A 404 15.99 8.63 -4.07
CA PHE A 404 16.50 8.78 -2.71
C PHE A 404 17.41 7.63 -2.31
N MET A 405 17.03 6.39 -2.58
CA MET A 405 17.87 5.22 -2.34
C MET A 405 19.22 5.37 -3.06
N SER A 406 19.22 5.76 -4.34
CA SER A 406 20.46 5.95 -5.10
C SER A 406 21.35 7.03 -4.49
N THR A 407 20.77 8.17 -4.08
CA THR A 407 21.52 9.23 -3.39
C THR A 407 22.13 8.74 -2.09
N TYR A 408 21.37 8.05 -1.24
CA TYR A 408 21.89 7.50 0.02
C TYR A 408 23.00 6.47 -0.24
N LEU A 409 22.84 5.60 -1.23
CA LEU A 409 23.83 4.59 -1.58
C LEU A 409 25.14 5.21 -2.06
N ILE A 410 25.08 6.25 -2.91
CA ILE A 410 26.26 6.97 -3.38
C ILE A 410 27.02 7.54 -2.17
N VAL A 411 26.32 8.21 -1.26
CA VAL A 411 26.92 8.81 -0.07
C VAL A 411 27.56 7.74 0.82
N LEU A 412 26.83 6.67 1.15
CA LEU A 412 27.35 5.58 1.99
C LEU A 412 28.56 4.89 1.36
N MET A 413 28.54 4.72 0.03
CA MET A 413 29.66 4.11 -0.70
C MET A 413 30.89 5.02 -0.74
N GLN A 414 30.70 6.34 -0.89
CA GLN A 414 31.79 7.32 -0.81
C GLN A 414 32.46 7.32 0.56
N PHE A 415 31.67 7.29 1.65
CA PHE A 415 32.22 7.17 3.00
C PHE A 415 33.03 5.89 3.15
N LYS A 416 32.51 4.75 2.71
CA LYS A 416 33.22 3.46 2.79
C LYS A 416 34.53 3.47 1.98
N LEU A 417 34.49 3.92 0.73
CA LEU A 417 35.69 4.02 -0.12
C LEU A 417 36.75 4.96 0.47
N THR A 418 36.32 6.04 1.12
CA THR A 418 37.23 6.98 1.79
C THR A 418 37.91 6.33 2.99
N LEU A 419 37.15 5.60 3.82
CA LEU A 419 37.70 4.83 4.95
C LEU A 419 38.68 3.75 4.50
N LEU A 420 38.36 3.01 3.44
CA LEU A 420 39.26 2.00 2.87
C LEU A 420 40.57 2.64 2.37
N ARG A 421 40.51 3.80 1.69
CA ARG A 421 41.69 4.54 1.26
C ARG A 421 42.53 5.05 2.44
N GLN A 422 41.90 5.57 3.51
CA GLN A 422 42.59 6.01 4.70
C GLN A 422 43.26 4.85 5.44
N SER A 423 42.58 3.71 5.57
CA SER A 423 43.13 2.49 6.16
C SER A 423 44.34 1.98 5.37
N ALA A 424 44.24 1.92 4.04
CA ALA A 424 45.36 1.56 3.17
C ALA A 424 46.55 2.51 3.30
N ARG A 425 46.31 3.83 3.38
CA ARG A 425 47.36 4.83 3.61
C ARG A 425 48.04 4.65 4.97
N ARG A 426 47.28 4.36 6.03
CA ARG A 426 47.81 4.08 7.37
C ARG A 426 48.67 2.82 7.37
N ALA A 427 48.17 1.71 6.80
CA ALA A 427 48.93 0.47 6.68
C ALA A 427 50.24 0.68 5.89
N LEU A 428 50.19 1.44 4.80
CA LEU A 428 51.37 1.74 4.00
C LEU A 428 52.38 2.62 4.77
N ARG A 429 51.92 3.62 5.54
CA ARG A 429 52.79 4.39 6.44
C ARG A 429 53.45 3.50 7.50
N THR A 430 52.71 2.57 8.11
CA THR A 430 53.26 1.63 9.10
C THR A 430 54.29 0.68 8.50
N ILE A 431 54.07 0.18 7.28
CA ILE A 431 55.05 -0.67 6.58
C ILE A 431 56.31 0.15 6.26
N VAL A 432 56.13 1.37 5.75
CA VAL A 432 57.25 2.28 5.45
C VAL A 432 58.05 2.57 6.72
N SER A 433 57.40 2.96 7.83
CA SER A 433 58.08 3.21 9.11
C SER A 433 58.77 1.95 9.64
N ALA A 434 58.16 0.76 9.51
CA ALA A 434 58.78 -0.50 9.90
C ALA A 434 60.05 -0.77 9.08
N VAL A 435 60.00 -0.63 7.75
CA VAL A 435 61.16 -0.83 6.87
C VAL A 435 62.28 0.18 7.18
N PHE A 436 61.96 1.45 7.40
CA PHE A 436 62.95 2.47 7.75
C PHE A 436 63.53 2.25 9.16
N SER A 437 62.73 1.83 10.14
CA SER A 437 63.22 1.47 11.48
C SER A 437 64.09 0.20 11.48
N THR A 438 63.86 -0.73 10.54
CA THR A 438 64.69 -1.94 10.39
C THR A 438 66.06 -1.63 9.76
N ASN A 439 66.16 -0.53 9.00
CA ASN A 439 67.43 -0.02 8.50
C ASN A 439 68.14 0.93 9.48
N ALA A 440 67.53 1.25 10.61
CA ALA A 440 68.03 2.21 11.61
C ALA A 440 68.52 1.55 12.91
N THR A 441 69.05 0.32 12.86
CA THR A 441 69.87 -0.25 13.96
C THR A 441 71.37 -0.02 13.78
N MET A 442 71.75 1.03 13.06
CA MET A 442 73.05 1.69 13.21
C MET A 442 72.84 3.18 12.98
N ILE A 443 72.64 3.92 14.06
CA ILE A 443 73.20 5.24 14.40
C ILE A 443 72.28 5.80 15.49
N ASP A 444 72.86 5.83 16.69
CA ASP A 444 72.34 6.52 17.87
C ASP A 444 72.25 8.04 17.63
N ASP A 445 71.47 8.64 18.54
CA ASP A 445 71.46 10.04 18.98
C ASP A 445 70.49 11.03 18.30
N ASP A 446 69.58 11.51 19.18
CA ASP A 446 69.02 12.86 19.33
C ASP A 446 68.28 13.51 18.14
N GLU A 447 66.98 13.79 18.33
CA GLU A 447 66.48 15.16 18.61
C GLU A 447 64.94 15.17 18.68
N ASP A 448 64.46 15.92 19.68
CA ASP A 448 63.10 16.41 19.83
C ASP A 448 62.61 17.11 18.54
N ASP A 449 61.31 17.02 18.25
CA ASP A 449 60.47 18.23 18.25
C ASP A 449 59.00 17.89 18.02
N ASP A 450 58.19 18.55 18.85
CA ASP A 450 56.76 18.73 18.79
C ASP A 450 56.30 19.31 17.44
N ASP A 451 55.04 19.01 17.08
CA ASP A 451 54.01 20.00 16.75
C ASP A 451 52.93 19.40 15.81
N ASP A 452 51.70 19.44 16.34
CA ASP A 452 50.49 19.94 15.72
C ASP A 452 49.98 19.33 14.39
N ASP A 453 48.78 18.73 14.46
CA ASP A 453 47.58 19.50 14.09
C ASP A 453 46.29 18.70 14.33
N GLU A 454 45.47 19.24 15.24
CA GLU A 454 44.03 19.05 15.33
C GLU A 454 43.32 19.73 14.15
N GLU A 455 42.45 19.01 13.43
CA GLU A 455 41.05 19.36 13.02
C GLU A 455 40.48 18.36 12.01
#